data_AF-A0A6P6GK70-F1
#
_entry.id   AF-A0A6P6GK70-F1
#
_cell.length_a   1.000
_cell.length_b   1.000
_cell.length_c   1.000
_cell.angle_alpha   90.00
_cell.angle_beta   90.00
_cell.angle_gamma   90.00
#
_symmetry.space_group_name_H-M   'P 1'
#
loop_
_entity.id
_entity.type
_entity.pdbx_description
1 polymer ?
#
loop_
_entity_poly.entity_id
_entity_poly.type
_entity_poly.pdbx_seq_one_letter_code
_entity_poly.pdbx_strand_id
1 'polypeptide(L)'
;MDEYKLERGDEISPTLLKAIKKSKILVVVLSENYASSTWCLEELVKILECKRNNGQTVMPVFYGIDPSVVRKQNGSYGIAFNNLEERFRDNIEKVHQWRAALTEVSYLCGLDSKKFRPEYELVKRVVKDILEKLPKYRSTYEHSKELLFGIKENIKDVESRLSIGPEDVRIIGIWGMGGIGKTTLATIVLEKLSDEFDGRCFLWNERKQYGLDHLLDDVDILRMDSLVGASSFILERLPRKKMLIVVDDVDSSILLDTLVREFRHRLAPGSRIIVTSRNRQVLKGVSDDIYKVQRLNSIESSKLFRLYSFKSNPPAIDDENMIS
;
A
#
# COMPACT_ATOMS: atom_id res chain seq x y z
N MET A 1 12.53 2.16 -7.82
CA MET A 1 13.35 2.07 -9.04
C MET A 1 14.77 2.00 -8.54
N ASP A 2 15.51 0.93 -8.82
CA ASP A 2 16.89 0.80 -8.34
C ASP A 2 17.80 1.70 -9.17
N GLU A 3 17.70 3.01 -8.93
CA GLU A 3 18.71 3.99 -9.33
C GLU A 3 19.69 4.16 -8.18
N TYR A 4 20.46 3.10 -7.90
CA TYR A 4 21.71 3.26 -7.21
C TYR A 4 22.76 2.50 -7.99
N LYS A 5 23.84 3.19 -8.32
CA LYS A 5 25.12 2.62 -8.74
C LYS A 5 25.60 1.67 -7.62
N LEU A 6 25.00 0.50 -7.51
CA LEU A 6 25.48 -0.58 -6.66
C LEU A 6 26.76 -1.05 -7.32
N GLU A 7 27.88 -0.85 -6.62
CA GLU A 7 29.16 -1.46 -6.99
C GLU A 7 28.91 -2.94 -7.25
N ARG A 8 29.41 -3.42 -8.39
CA ARG A 8 29.32 -4.83 -8.79
C ARG A 8 30.04 -5.69 -7.74
N GLY A 9 29.33 -6.08 -6.70
CA GLY A 9 29.70 -7.11 -5.73
C GLY A 9 28.75 -8.29 -5.89
N ASP A 10 29.25 -9.51 -5.66
CA ASP A 10 28.51 -10.77 -5.83
C ASP A 10 27.42 -11.00 -4.75
N GLU A 11 27.09 -10.01 -3.91
CA GLU A 11 26.12 -10.11 -2.80
C GLU A 11 24.96 -9.11 -2.91
N ILE A 12 23.74 -9.61 -2.73
CA ILE A 12 22.52 -8.78 -2.72
C ILE A 12 22.60 -7.78 -1.56
N SER A 13 22.43 -6.49 -1.88
CA SER A 13 22.44 -5.46 -0.84
C SER A 13 21.33 -5.71 0.23
N PRO A 14 21.59 -5.41 1.52
CA PRO A 14 20.57 -5.53 2.56
C PRO A 14 19.29 -4.75 2.25
N THR A 15 19.44 -3.60 1.57
CA THR A 15 18.33 -2.75 1.11
C THR A 15 17.44 -3.48 0.11
N LEU A 16 18.04 -4.18 -0.86
CA LEU A 16 17.31 -4.93 -1.87
C LEU A 16 16.64 -6.18 -1.27
N LEU A 17 17.33 -6.91 -0.38
CA LEU A 17 16.71 -8.01 0.37
C LEU A 17 15.47 -7.55 1.15
N LYS A 18 15.55 -6.37 1.78
CA LYS A 18 14.42 -5.77 2.50
C LYS A 18 13.29 -5.41 1.53
N ALA A 19 13.58 -4.88 0.36
CA ALA A 19 12.59 -4.57 -0.67
C ALA A 19 11.89 -5.84 -1.18
N ILE A 20 12.65 -6.91 -1.46
CA ILE A 20 12.12 -8.21 -1.86
C ILE A 20 11.16 -8.74 -0.78
N LYS A 21 11.58 -8.74 0.49
CA LYS A 21 10.76 -9.24 1.61
C LYS A 21 9.47 -8.45 1.84
N LYS A 22 9.48 -7.14 1.58
CA LYS A 22 8.32 -6.26 1.78
C LYS A 22 7.37 -6.19 0.58
N SER A 23 7.78 -6.66 -0.58
CA SER A 23 6.97 -6.58 -1.80
C SER A 23 5.80 -7.56 -1.76
N LYS A 24 4.60 -7.19 -2.23
CA LYS A 24 3.45 -8.12 -2.28
C LYS A 24 3.45 -8.98 -3.55
N ILE A 25 3.83 -8.35 -4.66
CA ILE A 25 3.86 -8.92 -6.00
C ILE A 25 5.25 -8.64 -6.58
N LEU A 26 5.92 -9.68 -7.07
CA LEU A 26 7.24 -9.59 -7.68
C LEU A 26 7.15 -10.01 -9.15
N VAL A 27 7.55 -9.13 -10.04
CA VAL A 27 7.60 -9.39 -11.49
C VAL A 27 9.03 -9.80 -11.84
N VAL A 28 9.21 -11.00 -12.38
CA VAL A 28 10.52 -11.53 -12.78
C VAL A 28 10.61 -11.49 -14.29
N VAL A 29 11.45 -10.61 -14.84
CA VAL A 29 11.65 -10.49 -16.29
C VAL A 29 12.80 -11.40 -16.72
N LEU A 30 12.46 -12.52 -17.33
CA LEU A 30 13.40 -13.50 -17.86
C LEU A 30 13.73 -13.14 -19.29
N SER A 31 14.99 -12.79 -19.56
CA SER A 31 15.51 -12.45 -20.89
C SER A 31 16.59 -13.44 -21.33
N GLU A 32 17.02 -13.36 -22.58
CA GLU A 32 18.02 -14.26 -23.16
C GLU A 32 19.32 -14.39 -22.33
N ASN A 33 19.74 -13.30 -21.70
CA ASN A 33 20.99 -13.20 -20.93
C ASN A 33 20.79 -13.18 -19.41
N TYR A 34 19.58 -13.44 -18.90
CA TYR A 34 19.32 -13.39 -17.46
C TYR A 34 20.21 -14.36 -16.68
N ALA A 35 20.42 -15.58 -17.19
CA ALA A 35 21.22 -16.60 -16.53
C ALA A 35 22.73 -16.34 -16.50
N SER A 36 23.25 -15.35 -17.25
CA SER A 36 24.67 -14.99 -17.16
C SER A 36 24.98 -14.06 -15.98
N SER A 37 23.96 -13.51 -15.33
CA SER A 37 24.10 -12.61 -14.18
C SER A 37 23.93 -13.39 -12.87
N THR A 38 25.02 -13.58 -12.13
CA THR A 38 24.99 -14.17 -10.78
C THR A 38 24.06 -13.39 -9.85
N TRP A 39 24.05 -12.07 -9.99
CA TRP A 39 23.15 -11.18 -9.24
C TRP A 39 21.67 -11.50 -9.49
N CYS A 40 21.25 -11.64 -10.75
CA CYS A 40 19.87 -11.98 -11.09
C CYS A 40 19.48 -13.37 -10.55
N LEU A 41 20.41 -14.34 -10.59
CA LEU A 41 20.18 -15.68 -10.07
C LEU A 41 20.04 -15.68 -8.54
N GLU A 42 20.86 -14.92 -7.84
CA GLU A 42 20.77 -14.73 -6.39
C GLU A 42 19.43 -14.08 -5.99
N GLU A 43 19.04 -12.99 -6.67
CA GLU A 43 17.75 -12.35 -6.46
C GLU A 43 16.60 -13.35 -6.63
N LEU A 44 16.63 -14.14 -7.70
CA LEU A 44 15.60 -15.12 -7.98
C LEU A 44 15.44 -16.17 -6.86
N VAL A 45 16.57 -16.67 -6.33
CA VAL A 45 16.55 -17.59 -5.18
C VAL A 45 15.83 -16.94 -4.00
N LYS A 46 16.13 -15.68 -3.70
CA LYS A 46 15.49 -14.94 -2.59
C LYS A 46 14.03 -14.63 -2.83
N ILE A 47 13.66 -14.30 -4.06
CA ILE A 47 12.25 -14.09 -4.46
C ILE A 47 11.44 -15.37 -4.21
N LEU A 48 11.96 -16.54 -4.62
CA LEU A 48 11.26 -17.81 -4.46
C LEU A 48 11.27 -18.31 -3.01
N GLU A 49 12.33 -18.05 -2.24
CA GLU A 49 12.37 -18.28 -0.80
C GLU A 49 11.24 -17.48 -0.11
N CYS A 50 11.12 -16.19 -0.40
CA CYS A 50 10.10 -15.35 0.21
C CYS A 50 8.69 -15.71 -0.29
N LYS A 51 8.52 -16.14 -1.56
CA LYS A 51 7.26 -16.72 -2.07
C LYS A 51 6.80 -17.90 -1.22
N ARG A 52 7.70 -18.84 -0.90
CA ARG A 52 7.39 -20.03 -0.07
C ARG A 52 7.04 -19.67 1.37
N ASN A 53 7.80 -18.74 1.96
CA ASN A 53 7.69 -18.45 3.39
C ASN A 53 6.60 -17.41 3.71
N ASN A 54 6.37 -16.45 2.81
CA ASN A 54 5.53 -15.27 3.07
C ASN A 54 4.29 -15.20 2.16
N GLY A 55 4.07 -16.15 1.25
CA GLY A 55 2.87 -16.19 0.39
C GLY A 55 2.80 -15.09 -0.68
N GLN A 56 3.93 -14.47 -1.02
CA GLN A 56 4.01 -13.44 -2.06
C GLN A 56 3.65 -13.99 -3.45
N THR A 57 3.11 -13.12 -4.32
CA THR A 57 2.85 -13.49 -5.72
C THR A 57 4.10 -13.25 -6.54
N VAL A 58 4.48 -14.24 -7.35
CA VAL A 58 5.58 -14.13 -8.31
C VAL A 58 5.01 -14.29 -9.71
N MET A 59 5.31 -13.34 -10.59
CA MET A 59 4.82 -13.26 -11.97
C MET A 59 6.00 -13.25 -12.95
N PRO A 60 6.31 -14.38 -13.61
CA PRO A 60 7.33 -14.38 -14.65
C PRO A 60 6.84 -13.73 -15.94
N VAL A 61 7.73 -12.95 -16.57
CA VAL A 61 7.58 -12.40 -17.91
C VAL A 61 8.75 -12.94 -18.76
N PHE A 62 8.44 -13.73 -19.77
CA PHE A 62 9.42 -14.30 -20.69
C PHE A 62 9.62 -13.33 -21.86
N TYR A 63 10.67 -12.52 -21.77
CA TYR A 63 10.97 -11.44 -22.71
C TYR A 63 12.01 -11.87 -23.75
N GLY A 64 11.59 -12.02 -25.01
CA GLY A 64 12.44 -12.49 -26.10
C GLY A 64 12.89 -13.96 -25.99
N ILE A 65 12.50 -14.66 -24.91
CA ILE A 65 12.93 -16.04 -24.63
C ILE A 65 11.74 -16.98 -24.52
N ASP A 66 11.92 -18.22 -24.98
CA ASP A 66 10.92 -19.27 -24.84
C ASP A 66 10.93 -19.84 -23.40
N PRO A 67 9.78 -20.00 -22.73
CA PRO A 67 9.72 -20.57 -21.38
C PRO A 67 10.39 -21.95 -21.25
N SER A 68 10.39 -22.76 -22.31
CA SER A 68 11.03 -24.07 -22.32
C SER A 68 12.56 -23.99 -22.25
N VAL A 69 13.15 -22.91 -22.78
CA VAL A 69 14.59 -22.64 -22.69
C VAL A 69 14.97 -22.36 -21.25
N VAL A 70 14.16 -21.53 -20.56
CA VAL A 70 14.34 -21.26 -19.13
C VAL A 70 14.16 -22.52 -18.30
N ARG A 71 13.13 -23.33 -18.60
CA ARG A 71 12.80 -24.55 -17.84
C ARG A 71 13.83 -25.66 -17.94
N LYS A 72 14.35 -25.88 -19.15
CA LYS A 72 15.32 -26.95 -19.44
C LYS A 72 16.76 -26.45 -19.34
N GLN A 73 16.95 -25.14 -19.13
CA GLN A 73 18.23 -24.44 -19.16
C GLN A 73 19.09 -24.86 -20.35
N ASN A 74 18.51 -24.84 -21.55
CA ASN A 74 19.22 -25.10 -22.81
C ASN A 74 19.50 -23.78 -23.55
N GLY A 75 20.06 -23.83 -24.76
CA GLY A 75 20.37 -22.62 -25.53
C GLY A 75 21.30 -21.66 -24.77
N SER A 76 20.96 -20.37 -24.75
CA SER A 76 21.76 -19.33 -24.06
C SER A 76 21.92 -19.61 -22.55
N TYR A 77 20.89 -20.17 -21.90
CA TYR A 77 20.95 -20.52 -20.49
C TYR A 77 21.89 -21.69 -20.23
N GLY A 78 21.91 -22.69 -21.14
CA GLY A 78 22.84 -23.81 -21.04
C GLY A 78 24.29 -23.35 -21.13
N ILE A 79 24.59 -22.46 -22.09
CA ILE A 79 25.92 -21.85 -22.23
C ILE A 79 26.30 -21.07 -20.96
N ALA A 80 25.37 -20.26 -20.43
CA ALA A 80 25.61 -19.51 -19.21
C ALA A 80 25.91 -20.43 -18.01
N PHE A 81 25.17 -21.53 -17.85
CA PHE A 81 25.41 -22.47 -16.77
C PHE A 81 26.71 -23.26 -16.91
N ASN A 82 27.12 -23.64 -18.12
CA ASN A 82 28.43 -24.28 -18.30
C ASN A 82 29.55 -23.36 -17.78
N ASN A 83 29.49 -22.06 -18.10
CA ASN A 83 30.46 -21.09 -17.60
C ASN A 83 30.39 -20.91 -16.07
N LEU A 84 29.18 -20.91 -15.49
CA LEU A 84 29.01 -20.82 -14.04
C LEU A 84 29.51 -22.06 -13.31
N GLU A 85 29.31 -23.26 -13.86
CA GLU A 85 29.84 -24.51 -13.31
C GLU A 85 31.38 -24.50 -13.29
N GLU A 86 32.03 -23.91 -14.28
CA GLU A 86 33.48 -23.71 -14.27
C GLU A 86 33.93 -22.65 -13.27
N ARG A 87 33.24 -21.51 -13.19
CA ARG A 87 33.60 -20.41 -12.29
C ARG A 87 33.34 -20.74 -10.82
N PHE A 88 32.35 -21.58 -10.53
CA PHE A 88 31.92 -21.95 -9.18
C PHE A 88 32.17 -23.44 -8.89
N ARG A 89 33.24 -24.05 -9.44
CA ARG A 89 33.59 -25.46 -9.18
C ARG A 89 33.65 -25.80 -7.69
N ASP A 90 34.20 -24.90 -6.88
CA ASP A 90 34.34 -25.06 -5.43
C ASP A 90 33.03 -24.77 -4.65
N ASN A 91 31.98 -24.31 -5.33
CA ASN A 91 30.67 -24.02 -4.74
C ASN A 91 29.53 -24.43 -5.69
N ILE A 92 29.60 -25.68 -6.16
CA ILE A 92 28.66 -26.21 -7.16
C ILE A 92 27.22 -26.26 -6.64
N GLU A 93 27.03 -26.36 -5.33
CA GLU A 93 25.72 -26.32 -4.67
C GLU A 93 24.97 -25.03 -4.99
N LYS A 94 25.68 -23.89 -5.06
CA LYS A 94 25.10 -22.60 -5.44
C LYS A 94 24.55 -22.62 -6.87
N VAL A 95 25.27 -23.27 -7.78
CA VAL A 95 24.83 -23.45 -9.17
C VAL A 95 23.58 -24.33 -9.24
N HIS A 96 23.53 -25.40 -8.45
CA HIS A 96 22.34 -26.24 -8.35
C HIS A 96 21.12 -25.48 -7.81
N GLN A 97 21.30 -24.61 -6.81
CA GLN A 97 20.23 -23.74 -6.30
C GLN A 97 19.70 -22.79 -7.39
N TRP A 98 20.58 -22.18 -8.18
CA TRP A 98 20.18 -21.32 -9.29
C TRP A 98 19.41 -22.07 -10.38
N ARG A 99 19.87 -23.28 -10.76
CA ARG A 99 19.16 -24.14 -11.72
C ARG A 99 17.77 -24.52 -11.21
N ALA A 100 17.65 -24.87 -9.93
CA ALA A 100 16.37 -25.19 -9.30
C ALA A 100 15.42 -23.99 -9.30
N ALA A 101 15.92 -22.79 -8.95
CA ALA A 101 15.15 -21.56 -8.94
C ALA A 101 14.59 -21.19 -10.32
N LEU A 102 15.40 -21.30 -11.39
CA LEU A 102 14.95 -21.07 -12.75
C LEU A 102 13.92 -22.10 -13.23
N THR A 103 14.11 -23.36 -12.84
CA THR A 103 13.16 -24.42 -13.13
C THR A 103 11.83 -24.12 -12.46
N GLU A 104 11.83 -23.81 -11.16
CA GLU A 104 10.64 -23.48 -10.38
C GLU A 104 9.88 -22.28 -10.95
N VAL A 105 10.57 -21.16 -11.21
CA VAL A 105 9.91 -19.95 -11.75
C VAL A 105 9.29 -20.21 -13.13
N SER A 106 9.89 -21.08 -13.94
CA SER A 106 9.38 -21.45 -15.28
C SER A 106 8.10 -22.29 -15.28
N TYR A 107 7.72 -22.86 -14.12
CA TYR A 107 6.46 -23.57 -13.93
C TYR A 107 5.32 -22.66 -13.46
N LEU A 108 5.63 -21.43 -13.06
CA LEU A 108 4.60 -20.46 -12.71
C LEU A 108 3.91 -19.93 -13.98
N CYS A 109 2.61 -19.59 -13.85
CA CYS A 109 1.87 -18.93 -14.91
C CYS A 109 2.50 -17.56 -15.22
N GLY A 110 3.07 -17.42 -16.42
CA GLY A 110 3.73 -16.20 -16.88
C GLY A 110 3.24 -15.70 -18.23
N LEU A 111 3.76 -14.53 -18.62
CA LEU A 111 3.46 -13.89 -19.90
C LEU A 111 4.62 -14.09 -20.87
N ASP A 112 4.31 -14.57 -22.07
CA ASP A 112 5.28 -14.68 -23.17
C ASP A 112 5.19 -13.42 -24.05
N SER A 113 6.27 -12.64 -24.06
CA SER A 113 6.39 -11.41 -24.85
C SER A 113 6.09 -11.59 -26.33
N LYS A 114 6.36 -12.78 -26.91
CA LYS A 114 6.11 -13.05 -28.34
C LYS A 114 4.62 -12.96 -28.70
N LYS A 115 3.73 -13.11 -27.72
CA LYS A 115 2.27 -13.02 -27.90
C LYS A 115 1.74 -11.58 -27.93
N PHE A 116 2.59 -10.59 -27.66
CA PHE A 116 2.18 -9.20 -27.53
C PHE A 116 2.96 -8.34 -28.52
N ARG A 117 2.25 -7.83 -29.54
CA ARG A 117 2.80 -6.84 -30.47
C ARG A 117 1.78 -5.74 -30.70
N PRO A 118 2.16 -4.46 -30.58
CA PRO A 118 3.48 -3.94 -30.17
C PRO A 118 3.80 -4.16 -28.67
N GLU A 119 5.07 -3.97 -28.25
CA GLU A 119 5.55 -4.28 -26.89
C GLU A 119 4.78 -3.57 -25.76
N TYR A 120 4.22 -2.38 -26.02
CA TYR A 120 3.45 -1.68 -24.99
C TYR A 120 2.20 -2.47 -24.55
N GLU A 121 1.65 -3.37 -25.39
CA GLU A 121 0.53 -4.24 -25.01
C GLU A 121 0.93 -5.25 -23.92
N LEU A 122 2.19 -5.71 -23.93
CA LEU A 122 2.72 -6.53 -22.84
C LEU A 122 2.73 -5.74 -21.54
N VAL A 123 3.20 -4.49 -21.56
CA VAL A 123 3.24 -3.62 -20.38
C VAL A 123 1.83 -3.39 -19.85
N LYS A 124 0.87 -3.07 -20.72
CA LYS A 124 -0.55 -2.94 -20.34
C LYS A 124 -1.08 -4.21 -19.69
N ARG A 125 -0.77 -5.38 -20.25
CA ARG A 125 -1.19 -6.67 -19.68
C ARG A 125 -0.57 -6.94 -18.32
N VAL A 126 0.73 -6.68 -18.14
CA VAL A 126 1.42 -6.81 -16.85
C VAL A 126 0.77 -5.92 -15.79
N VAL A 127 0.51 -4.65 -16.11
CA VAL A 127 -0.14 -3.71 -15.19
C VAL A 127 -1.54 -4.20 -14.82
N LYS A 128 -2.33 -4.64 -15.80
CA LYS A 128 -3.67 -5.21 -15.56
C LYS A 128 -3.61 -6.42 -14.62
N ASP A 129 -2.69 -7.35 -14.87
CA ASP A 129 -2.53 -8.57 -14.07
C ASP A 129 -2.08 -8.30 -12.62
N ILE A 130 -1.34 -7.22 -12.40
CA ILE A 130 -0.97 -6.75 -11.05
C ILE A 130 -2.20 -6.18 -10.36
N LEU A 131 -2.94 -5.29 -11.03
CA LEU A 131 -4.16 -4.67 -10.47
C LEU A 131 -5.23 -5.71 -10.12
N GLU A 132 -5.37 -6.78 -10.91
CA GLU A 132 -6.29 -7.89 -10.63
C GLU A 132 -5.87 -8.75 -9.42
N LYS A 133 -4.56 -8.81 -9.11
CA LYS A 133 -4.03 -9.60 -7.99
C LYS A 133 -3.86 -8.79 -6.71
N LEU A 134 -3.77 -7.46 -6.81
CA LEU A 134 -3.63 -6.55 -5.66
C LEU A 134 -4.70 -6.78 -4.57
N PRO A 135 -5.99 -6.99 -4.90
CA PRO A 135 -7.05 -7.18 -3.90
C PRO A 135 -6.81 -8.35 -2.95
N LYS A 136 -6.08 -9.41 -3.38
CA LYS A 136 -5.71 -10.55 -2.50
C LYS A 136 -4.84 -10.10 -1.32
N TYR A 137 -4.12 -9.00 -1.47
CA TYR A 137 -3.20 -8.46 -0.48
C TYR A 137 -3.77 -7.24 0.24
N ARG A 138 -5.05 -6.91 0.00
CA ARG A 138 -5.77 -5.98 0.88
C ARG A 138 -5.90 -6.64 2.23
N SER A 139 -5.39 -5.96 3.26
CA SER A 139 -5.69 -6.32 4.64
C SER A 139 -7.20 -6.30 4.78
N THR A 140 -7.80 -7.49 4.91
CA THR A 140 -9.16 -7.61 5.40
C THR A 140 -9.20 -6.93 6.76
N TYR A 141 -10.27 -6.16 6.95
CA TYR A 141 -10.79 -5.45 8.12
C TYR A 141 -10.75 -6.21 9.48
N GLU A 142 -10.10 -7.37 9.57
CA GLU A 142 -10.05 -8.20 10.77
C GLU A 142 -9.05 -7.70 11.81
N HIS A 143 -7.95 -7.06 11.41
CA HIS A 143 -7.00 -6.47 12.38
C HIS A 143 -7.47 -5.12 12.96
N SER A 144 -8.45 -4.45 12.35
CA SER A 144 -8.97 -3.17 12.84
C SER A 144 -10.15 -3.31 13.81
N LYS A 145 -10.75 -4.51 13.98
CA LYS A 145 -11.86 -4.71 14.93
C LYS A 145 -11.50 -4.37 16.38
N GLU A 146 -10.25 -4.59 16.77
CA GLU A 146 -9.75 -4.22 18.11
C GLU A 146 -9.57 -2.71 18.27
N LEU A 147 -9.43 -1.93 17.19
CA LEU A 147 -9.38 -0.46 17.23
C LEU A 147 -10.77 0.20 17.26
N LEU A 148 -11.86 -0.57 17.07
CA LEU A 148 -13.23 -0.04 17.01
C LEU A 148 -13.89 0.17 18.39
N PHE A 149 -13.18 -0.07 19.51
CA PHE A 149 -13.76 0.08 20.84
C PHE A 149 -14.22 1.52 21.09
N GLY A 150 -15.52 1.68 21.31
CA GLY A 150 -16.16 2.95 21.68
C GLY A 150 -16.21 4.05 20.62
N ILE A 151 -15.80 3.76 19.39
CA ILE A 151 -15.91 4.71 18.27
C ILE A 151 -16.94 4.30 17.22
N LYS A 152 -17.71 3.22 17.46
CA LYS A 152 -18.73 2.74 16.52
C LYS A 152 -19.81 3.78 16.22
N GLU A 153 -20.26 4.51 17.24
CA GLU A 153 -21.24 5.58 17.07
C GLU A 153 -20.64 6.74 16.28
N ASN A 154 -19.42 7.17 16.64
CA ASN A 154 -18.67 8.17 15.87
C ASN A 154 -18.54 7.78 14.39
N ILE A 155 -18.27 6.51 14.08
CA ILE A 155 -18.18 6.00 12.70
C ILE A 155 -19.52 6.12 11.99
N LYS A 156 -20.61 5.60 12.57
CA LYS A 156 -21.96 5.68 11.99
C LYS A 156 -22.39 7.13 11.74
N ASP A 157 -22.06 8.01 12.66
CA ASP A 157 -22.32 9.43 12.58
C ASP A 157 -21.60 10.07 11.39
N VAL A 158 -20.32 9.79 11.20
CA VAL A 158 -19.57 10.33 10.06
C VAL A 158 -20.08 9.73 8.75
N GLU A 159 -20.35 8.43 8.70
CA GLU A 159 -20.87 7.73 7.52
C GLU A 159 -22.22 8.30 7.04
N SER A 160 -23.15 8.50 7.97
CA SER A 160 -24.46 9.08 7.65
C SER A 160 -24.33 10.48 7.04
N ARG A 161 -23.43 11.32 7.59
CA ARG A 161 -23.17 12.68 7.10
C ARG A 161 -22.49 12.72 5.74
N LEU A 162 -21.56 11.78 5.50
CA LEU A 162 -20.96 11.60 4.18
C LEU A 162 -22.02 11.29 3.13
N SER A 163 -23.12 10.62 3.51
CA SER A 163 -24.27 10.31 2.65
C SER A 163 -23.83 9.77 1.28
N ILE A 164 -23.57 8.47 1.19
CA ILE A 164 -23.18 7.83 -0.07
C ILE A 164 -24.43 7.70 -0.97
N GLY A 165 -24.31 8.05 -2.25
CA GLY A 165 -25.39 7.93 -3.23
C GLY A 165 -25.65 9.20 -4.06
N PRO A 166 -25.79 10.39 -3.45
CA PRO A 166 -25.91 11.63 -4.19
C PRO A 166 -24.68 11.90 -5.07
N GLU A 167 -24.92 12.39 -6.30
CA GLU A 167 -23.91 12.76 -7.31
C GLU A 167 -23.33 14.17 -7.04
N ASP A 168 -23.11 14.51 -5.77
CA ASP A 168 -22.40 15.72 -5.33
C ASP A 168 -20.95 15.39 -4.92
N VAL A 169 -20.12 16.43 -4.78
CA VAL A 169 -18.85 16.33 -4.05
C VAL A 169 -19.10 16.89 -2.65
N ARG A 170 -19.04 16.03 -1.63
CA ARG A 170 -19.38 16.40 -0.26
C ARG A 170 -18.17 16.35 0.68
N ILE A 171 -18.11 17.32 1.57
CA ILE A 171 -16.98 17.57 2.46
C ILE A 171 -17.46 17.60 3.91
N ILE A 172 -16.93 16.69 4.72
CA ILE A 172 -17.25 16.59 6.14
C ILE A 172 -16.03 16.98 6.98
N GLY A 173 -16.21 17.95 7.86
CA GLY A 173 -15.21 18.36 8.83
C GLY A 173 -15.32 17.55 10.11
N ILE A 174 -14.25 16.87 10.54
CA ILE A 174 -14.14 16.21 11.84
C ILE A 174 -13.37 17.12 12.80
N TRP A 175 -14.05 17.57 13.84
CA TRP A 175 -13.53 18.49 14.85
C TRP A 175 -13.43 17.85 16.24
N GLY A 176 -12.41 18.25 17.00
CA GLY A 176 -12.22 17.81 18.38
C GLY A 176 -10.82 18.12 18.91
N MET A 177 -10.66 17.96 20.22
CA MET A 177 -9.39 18.21 20.92
C MET A 177 -8.24 17.35 20.38
N GLY A 178 -6.99 17.74 20.68
CA GLY A 178 -5.83 16.88 20.40
C GLY A 178 -5.96 15.54 21.13
N GLY A 179 -5.50 14.45 20.51
CA GLY A 179 -5.52 13.11 21.12
C GLY A 179 -6.89 12.42 21.18
N ILE A 180 -7.99 13.07 20.79
CA ILE A 180 -9.35 12.49 20.86
C ILE A 180 -9.62 11.38 19.82
N GLY A 181 -8.68 11.12 18.89
CA GLY A 181 -8.83 10.08 17.87
C GLY A 181 -9.47 10.53 16.54
N LYS A 182 -9.41 11.82 16.18
CA LYS A 182 -9.93 12.31 14.88
C LYS A 182 -9.31 11.60 13.67
N THR A 183 -7.97 11.53 13.64
CA THR A 183 -7.20 10.86 12.60
C THR A 183 -7.62 9.40 12.50
N THR A 184 -7.67 8.69 13.63
CA THR A 184 -8.13 7.29 13.72
C THR A 184 -9.54 7.11 13.17
N LEU A 185 -10.48 7.99 13.54
CA LEU A 185 -11.85 7.95 13.03
C LEU A 185 -11.89 8.14 11.52
N ALA A 186 -11.18 9.14 10.98
CA ALA A 186 -11.11 9.41 9.55
C ALA A 186 -10.48 8.23 8.78
N THR A 187 -9.40 7.65 9.31
CA THR A 187 -8.74 6.46 8.74
C THR A 187 -9.69 5.26 8.68
N ILE A 188 -10.43 4.99 9.76
CA ILE A 188 -11.35 3.85 9.80
C ILE A 188 -12.51 4.04 8.82
N VAL A 189 -13.06 5.26 8.72
CA VAL A 189 -14.11 5.56 7.74
C VAL A 189 -13.58 5.45 6.31
N LEU A 190 -12.36 5.95 6.05
CA LEU A 190 -11.68 5.79 4.77
C LEU A 190 -11.62 4.31 4.40
N GLU A 191 -11.05 3.47 5.26
CA GLU A 191 -10.92 2.03 5.05
C GLU A 191 -12.27 1.35 4.84
N LYS A 192 -13.25 1.61 5.72
CA LYS A 192 -14.55 0.94 5.69
C LYS A 192 -15.36 1.25 4.43
N LEU A 193 -15.27 2.47 3.93
CA LEU A 193 -16.04 2.91 2.76
C LEU A 193 -15.27 2.80 1.45
N SER A 194 -14.01 2.35 1.47
CA SER A 194 -13.12 2.41 0.30
C SER A 194 -13.65 1.71 -0.95
N ASP A 195 -14.36 0.60 -0.77
CA ASP A 195 -14.86 -0.20 -1.89
C ASP A 195 -16.04 0.47 -2.63
N GLU A 196 -16.62 1.54 -2.07
CA GLU A 196 -17.69 2.35 -2.70
C GLU A 196 -17.14 3.42 -3.66
N PHE A 197 -15.81 3.50 -3.83
CA PHE A 197 -15.10 4.54 -4.58
C PHE A 197 -14.05 3.93 -5.54
N ASP A 198 -13.78 4.62 -6.65
CA ASP A 198 -12.77 4.21 -7.66
C ASP A 198 -11.32 4.43 -7.20
N GLY A 199 -11.15 5.18 -6.12
CA GLY A 199 -9.86 5.49 -5.53
C GLY A 199 -9.98 6.20 -4.19
N ARG A 200 -8.87 6.19 -3.44
CA ARG A 200 -8.79 6.77 -2.11
C ARG A 200 -7.45 7.44 -1.87
N CYS A 201 -7.44 8.51 -1.09
CA CYS A 201 -6.24 9.29 -0.81
C CYS A 201 -6.23 9.78 0.64
N PHE A 202 -5.06 9.79 1.27
CA PHE A 202 -4.86 10.33 2.61
C PHE A 202 -3.78 11.40 2.57
N LEU A 203 -4.18 12.63 2.87
CA LEU A 203 -3.35 13.82 2.88
C LEU A 203 -3.06 14.20 4.33
N TRP A 204 -1.82 14.52 4.67
CA TRP A 204 -1.43 14.88 6.03
C TRP A 204 -0.55 16.14 6.08
N ASN A 205 -0.58 16.82 7.23
CA ASN A 205 0.18 18.04 7.53
C ASN A 205 1.49 17.71 8.27
N GLU A 206 2.60 18.33 7.87
CA GLU A 206 3.99 17.95 8.23
C GLU A 206 4.37 18.10 9.70
N ARG A 207 3.45 18.50 10.58
CA ARG A 207 3.78 18.85 11.97
C ARG A 207 4.03 17.66 12.89
N LYS A 208 3.76 16.44 12.45
CA LYS A 208 3.88 15.23 13.28
C LYS A 208 4.23 14.00 12.44
N GLN A 209 5.47 13.53 12.54
CA GLN A 209 5.85 12.16 12.18
C GLN A 209 5.14 11.21 13.16
N TYR A 210 3.96 10.73 12.80
CA TYR A 210 3.38 9.54 13.43
C TYR A 210 3.37 8.42 12.40
N GLY A 211 3.96 7.28 12.79
CA GLY A 211 4.04 6.07 11.98
C GLY A 211 2.67 5.50 11.66
N LEU A 212 2.10 5.95 10.55
CA LEU A 212 0.94 5.35 9.88
C LEU A 212 1.36 4.52 8.65
N ASP A 213 2.67 4.39 8.41
CA ASP A 213 3.32 3.67 7.30
C ASP A 213 2.99 2.16 7.23
N HIS A 214 2.15 1.63 8.13
CA HIS A 214 1.84 0.21 8.25
C HIS A 214 0.34 -0.13 8.17
N LEU A 215 -0.57 0.85 8.15
CA LEU A 215 -2.02 0.55 8.08
C LEU A 215 -2.64 0.72 6.68
N LEU A 216 -1.97 1.41 5.75
CA LEU A 216 -2.62 1.90 4.54
C LEU A 216 -1.88 1.49 3.27
N ASP A 217 -1.82 0.18 3.01
CA ASP A 217 -1.11 -0.37 1.85
C ASP A 217 -1.76 -0.09 0.48
N ASP A 218 -2.97 0.46 0.46
CA ASP A 218 -3.80 0.65 -0.74
C ASP A 218 -4.31 2.11 -0.86
N VAL A 219 -3.68 3.06 -0.15
CA VAL A 219 -4.01 4.49 -0.20
C VAL A 219 -2.85 5.25 -0.82
N ASP A 220 -3.11 6.14 -1.79
CA ASP A 220 -2.12 7.13 -2.20
C ASP A 220 -1.93 8.12 -1.05
N ILE A 221 -0.87 7.94 -0.24
CA ILE A 221 -0.49 8.85 0.83
C ILE A 221 0.33 9.98 0.22
N LEU A 222 -0.23 11.19 0.21
CA LEU A 222 0.45 12.37 -0.34
C LEU A 222 0.61 13.44 0.74
N ARG A 223 1.71 14.19 0.68
CA ARG A 223 1.89 15.38 1.53
C ARG A 223 1.03 16.52 0.96
N MET A 224 0.38 17.32 1.81
CA MET A 224 -0.39 18.47 1.32
C MET A 224 0.48 19.44 0.50
N ASP A 225 1.72 19.69 0.92
CA ASP A 225 2.65 20.58 0.22
C ASP A 225 3.12 20.00 -1.12
N SER A 226 3.10 18.67 -1.26
CA SER A 226 3.38 18.01 -2.54
C SER A 226 2.26 18.19 -3.57
N LEU A 227 1.05 18.59 -3.15
CA LEU A 227 -0.06 18.93 -4.05
C LEU A 227 0.02 20.35 -4.58
N VAL A 228 0.58 21.28 -3.79
CA VAL A 228 0.81 22.69 -4.18
C VAL A 228 1.88 22.81 -5.29
N GLY A 229 2.56 21.70 -5.63
CA GLY A 229 3.39 21.54 -6.83
C GLY A 229 3.24 20.18 -7.52
N ALA A 230 2.11 19.48 -7.31
CA ALA A 230 1.93 18.13 -7.84
C ALA A 230 1.97 18.11 -9.36
N SER A 231 2.66 17.10 -9.91
CA SER A 231 2.70 16.83 -11.34
C SER A 231 1.28 16.74 -11.92
N SER A 232 1.05 17.40 -13.05
CA SER A 232 -0.24 17.48 -13.75
C SER A 232 -0.95 16.12 -13.91
N PHE A 233 -0.21 15.02 -13.95
CA PHE A 233 -0.71 13.66 -14.11
C PHE A 233 -1.67 13.15 -13.02
N ILE A 234 -1.50 13.52 -11.75
CA ILE A 234 -2.44 13.09 -10.67
C ILE A 234 -3.72 13.91 -10.79
N LEU A 235 -3.59 15.23 -10.97
CA LEU A 235 -4.71 16.16 -11.10
C LEU A 235 -5.53 15.94 -12.39
N GLU A 236 -4.91 15.47 -13.47
CA GLU A 236 -5.58 15.13 -14.74
C GLU A 236 -6.47 13.89 -14.65
N ARG A 237 -6.26 13.02 -13.66
CA ARG A 237 -7.01 11.76 -13.48
C ARG A 237 -8.18 11.87 -12.50
N LEU A 238 -8.17 12.87 -11.62
CA LEU A 238 -9.22 13.13 -10.63
C LEU A 238 -10.63 13.33 -11.24
N PRO A 239 -10.80 13.98 -12.42
CA PRO A 239 -12.14 14.21 -12.98
C PRO A 239 -12.90 12.96 -13.43
N ARG A 240 -12.22 11.81 -13.53
CA ARG A 240 -12.78 10.57 -14.07
C ARG A 240 -12.99 9.48 -13.01
N LYS A 241 -12.68 9.76 -11.75
CA LYS A 241 -12.74 8.79 -10.67
C LYS A 241 -13.52 9.34 -9.50
N LYS A 242 -14.48 8.56 -9.00
CA LYS A 242 -15.17 8.81 -7.74
C LYS A 242 -14.19 8.54 -6.60
N MET A 243 -13.76 9.57 -5.87
CA MET A 243 -12.68 9.48 -4.87
C MET A 243 -13.18 9.64 -3.44
N LEU A 244 -12.55 8.92 -2.50
CA LEU A 244 -12.65 9.17 -1.06
C LEU A 244 -11.33 9.74 -0.51
N ILE A 245 -11.34 10.98 -0.04
CA ILE A 245 -10.12 11.70 0.36
C ILE A 245 -10.18 12.07 1.84
N VAL A 246 -9.10 11.82 2.58
CA VAL A 246 -8.89 12.36 3.93
C VAL A 246 -7.84 13.47 3.89
N VAL A 247 -8.10 14.58 4.56
CA VAL A 247 -7.17 15.70 4.77
C VAL A 247 -6.98 15.89 6.28
N ASP A 248 -5.84 15.46 6.81
CA ASP A 248 -5.60 15.32 8.24
C ASP A 248 -4.81 16.49 8.86
N ASP A 249 -5.18 16.83 10.11
CA ASP A 249 -4.60 17.86 11.00
C ASP A 249 -4.42 19.23 10.32
N VAL A 250 -5.50 19.71 9.71
CA VAL A 250 -5.51 21.02 9.04
C VAL A 250 -5.71 22.14 10.05
N ASP A 251 -4.79 23.10 10.06
CA ASP A 251 -4.80 24.24 10.98
C ASP A 251 -4.81 25.62 10.29
N SER A 252 -4.57 25.64 8.97
CA SER A 252 -4.65 26.85 8.13
C SER A 252 -5.90 26.82 7.25
N SER A 253 -6.77 27.82 7.41
CA SER A 253 -7.95 27.98 6.55
C SER A 253 -7.58 28.31 5.10
N ILE A 254 -6.44 28.97 4.86
CA ILE A 254 -6.01 29.37 3.51
C ILE A 254 -5.56 28.15 2.70
N LEU A 255 -4.75 27.27 3.31
CA LEU A 255 -4.32 26.03 2.68
C LEU A 255 -5.53 25.13 2.38
N LEU A 256 -6.43 25.01 3.36
CA LEU A 256 -7.64 24.20 3.20
C LEU A 256 -8.54 24.73 2.08
N ASP A 257 -8.80 26.04 2.07
CA ASP A 257 -9.65 26.67 1.06
C ASP A 257 -9.07 26.46 -0.34
N THR A 258 -7.76 26.63 -0.51
CA THR A 258 -7.09 26.46 -1.80
C THR A 258 -7.20 25.01 -2.29
N LEU A 259 -6.84 24.04 -1.44
CA LEU A 259 -6.81 22.61 -1.77
C LEU A 259 -8.22 22.03 -2.00
N VAL A 260 -9.18 22.43 -1.16
CA VAL A 260 -10.56 21.97 -1.28
C VAL A 260 -11.29 22.61 -2.45
N ARG A 261 -11.05 23.88 -2.77
CA ARG A 261 -11.65 24.51 -3.96
C ARG A 261 -11.16 23.82 -5.23
N GLU A 262 -9.86 23.52 -5.34
CA GLU A 262 -9.33 22.72 -6.44
C GLU A 262 -10.02 21.34 -6.53
N PHE A 263 -10.23 20.66 -5.41
CA PHE A 263 -10.91 19.37 -5.40
C PHE A 263 -12.40 19.44 -5.75
N ARG A 264 -13.16 20.42 -5.24
CA ARG A 264 -14.58 20.57 -5.59
C ARG A 264 -14.80 20.75 -7.09
N HIS A 265 -13.88 21.44 -7.78
CA HIS A 265 -14.01 21.69 -9.21
C HIS A 265 -13.48 20.54 -10.08
N ARG A 266 -12.58 19.69 -9.55
CA ARG A 266 -11.89 18.66 -10.34
C ARG A 266 -12.29 17.22 -10.03
N LEU A 267 -12.96 16.96 -8.92
CA LEU A 267 -13.38 15.60 -8.58
C LEU A 267 -14.64 15.20 -9.35
N ALA A 268 -14.74 13.91 -9.67
CA ALA A 268 -15.96 13.37 -10.24
C ALA A 268 -17.13 13.47 -9.23
N PRO A 269 -18.38 13.64 -9.72
CA PRO A 269 -19.59 13.45 -8.93
C PRO A 269 -19.57 12.18 -8.07
N GLY A 270 -20.18 12.25 -6.87
CA GLY A 270 -20.18 11.15 -5.91
C GLY A 270 -18.92 11.05 -5.05
N SER A 271 -17.90 11.90 -5.26
CA SER A 271 -16.69 11.92 -4.44
C SER A 271 -16.95 12.49 -3.04
N ARG A 272 -16.14 12.07 -2.06
CA ARG A 272 -16.28 12.47 -0.66
C ARG A 272 -14.94 12.88 -0.07
N ILE A 273 -14.94 13.94 0.73
CA ILE A 273 -13.74 14.47 1.39
C ILE A 273 -14.01 14.55 2.90
N ILE A 274 -13.07 14.05 3.69
CA ILE A 274 -13.06 14.14 5.15
C ILE A 274 -11.91 15.05 5.55
N VAL A 275 -12.17 16.10 6.34
CA VAL A 275 -11.12 17.02 6.81
C VAL A 275 -11.05 16.95 8.31
N THR A 276 -9.89 16.69 8.91
CA THR A 276 -9.74 16.71 10.37
C THR A 276 -9.08 18.01 10.84
N SER A 277 -9.59 18.59 11.93
CA SER A 277 -8.99 19.78 12.54
C SER A 277 -9.25 19.88 14.04
N ARG A 278 -8.35 20.55 14.76
CA ARG A 278 -8.59 21.00 16.15
C ARG A 278 -9.34 22.33 16.21
N ASN A 279 -9.26 23.12 15.14
CA ASN A 279 -9.86 24.44 15.05
C ASN A 279 -11.14 24.38 14.23
N ARG A 280 -12.29 24.45 14.92
CA ARG A 280 -13.61 24.45 14.26
C ARG A 280 -13.76 25.57 13.22
N GLN A 281 -13.10 26.72 13.42
CA GLN A 281 -13.23 27.85 12.50
C GLN A 281 -12.61 27.58 11.14
N VAL A 282 -11.57 26.74 11.07
CA VAL A 282 -10.94 26.32 9.81
C VAL A 282 -11.93 25.54 8.94
N LEU A 283 -12.85 24.80 9.54
CA LEU A 283 -13.81 23.94 8.83
C LEU A 283 -15.07 24.69 8.36
N LYS A 284 -15.52 25.72 9.10
CA LYS A 284 -16.81 26.39 8.88
C LYS A 284 -17.00 27.04 7.51
N GLY A 285 -15.92 27.38 6.81
CA GLY A 285 -15.98 28.00 5.48
C GLY A 285 -15.93 27.02 4.31
N VAL A 286 -15.62 25.75 4.58
CA VAL A 286 -15.19 24.79 3.54
C VAL A 286 -15.99 23.48 3.58
N SER A 287 -16.35 23.02 4.78
CA SER A 287 -17.10 21.78 4.99
C SER A 287 -18.60 22.00 4.85
N ASP A 288 -19.30 21.05 4.23
CA ASP A 288 -20.76 21.05 4.10
C ASP A 288 -21.44 20.68 5.43
N ASP A 289 -20.77 19.87 6.26
CA ASP A 289 -21.17 19.59 7.64
C ASP A 289 -19.93 19.38 8.52
N ILE A 290 -20.08 19.59 9.84
CA ILE A 290 -19.01 19.46 10.83
C ILE A 290 -19.45 18.53 11.94
N TYR A 291 -18.77 17.39 12.06
CA TYR A 291 -18.90 16.44 13.15
C TYR A 291 -17.94 16.76 14.30
N LYS A 292 -18.47 16.86 15.53
CA LYS A 292 -17.65 16.92 16.74
C LYS A 292 -17.46 15.50 17.28
N VAL A 293 -16.22 15.03 17.36
CA VAL A 293 -15.90 13.70 17.91
C VAL A 293 -16.35 13.61 19.36
N GLN A 294 -17.13 12.58 19.67
CA GLN A 294 -17.59 12.29 21.02
C GLN A 294 -16.51 11.57 21.82
N ARG A 295 -16.46 11.85 23.12
CA ARG A 295 -15.55 11.18 24.05
C ARG A 295 -15.98 9.74 24.26
N LEU A 296 -15.01 8.86 24.43
CA LEU A 296 -15.24 7.51 24.93
C LEU A 296 -15.86 7.58 26.33
N ASN A 297 -16.81 6.70 26.61
CA ASN A 297 -17.30 6.54 27.98
C ASN A 297 -16.25 5.85 28.86
N SER A 298 -16.46 5.84 30.18
CA SER A 298 -15.50 5.28 31.16
C SER A 298 -15.15 3.81 30.90
N ILE A 299 -16.12 3.02 30.43
CA ILE A 299 -15.91 1.60 30.14
C ILE A 299 -15.04 1.44 28.88
N GLU A 300 -15.33 2.20 27.84
CA GLU A 300 -14.61 2.18 26.58
C GLU A 300 -13.18 2.72 26.71
N SER A 301 -12.99 3.80 27.46
CA SER A 301 -11.66 4.36 27.72
C SER A 301 -10.79 3.39 28.54
N SER A 302 -11.37 2.70 29.53
CA SER A 302 -10.69 1.66 30.30
C SER A 302 -10.29 0.46 29.43
N LYS A 303 -11.17 0.02 28.51
CA LYS A 303 -10.84 -1.03 27.54
C LYS A 303 -9.72 -0.62 26.59
N LEU A 304 -9.79 0.59 26.04
CA LEU A 304 -8.74 1.12 25.16
C LEU A 304 -7.40 1.19 25.90
N PHE A 305 -7.41 1.68 27.15
CA PHE A 305 -6.21 1.71 28.00
C PHE A 305 -5.63 0.30 28.18
N ARG A 306 -6.45 -0.68 28.56
CA ARG A 306 -5.98 -2.06 28.75
C ARG A 306 -5.37 -2.66 27.49
N LEU A 307 -5.98 -2.41 26.33
CA LEU A 307 -5.49 -2.90 25.03
C LEU A 307 -4.07 -2.39 24.75
N TYR A 308 -3.84 -1.08 24.91
CA TYR A 308 -2.55 -0.47 24.60
C TYR A 308 -1.50 -0.66 25.70
N SER A 309 -1.91 -0.83 26.96
CA SER A 309 -0.99 -1.01 28.08
C SER A 309 -0.55 -2.47 28.29
N PHE A 310 -1.37 -3.46 27.94
CA PHE A 310 -1.12 -4.86 28.32
C PHE A 310 -0.99 -5.87 27.16
N LYS A 311 -0.98 -5.43 25.89
CA LYS A 311 -0.79 -6.26 24.68
C LYS A 311 -1.23 -7.73 24.87
N SER A 312 -2.54 -7.95 24.82
CA SER A 312 -3.17 -9.29 24.76
C SER A 312 -2.97 -10.24 25.95
N ASN A 313 -2.35 -9.83 27.06
CA ASN A 313 -2.37 -10.59 28.33
C ASN A 313 -2.81 -9.70 29.50
N PRO A 314 -4.11 -9.61 29.80
CA PRO A 314 -4.56 -8.96 31.01
C PRO A 314 -4.06 -9.75 32.24
N PRO A 315 -3.55 -9.10 33.29
CA PRO A 315 -3.41 -9.77 34.59
C PRO A 315 -4.79 -10.26 35.04
N ALA A 316 -4.82 -11.43 35.67
CA ALA A 316 -6.05 -11.98 36.26
C ALA A 316 -6.69 -10.91 37.16
N ILE A 317 -8.00 -10.76 37.01
CA ILE A 317 -8.82 -9.79 37.73
C ILE A 317 -8.71 -10.07 39.23
N ASP A 318 -8.14 -9.14 39.99
CA ASP A 318 -8.59 -8.88 41.34
C ASP A 318 -9.50 -7.65 41.25
N ASP A 319 -10.80 -7.90 41.19
CA ASP A 319 -11.84 -6.89 41.37
C ASP A 319 -11.81 -6.46 42.84
N GLU A 320 -10.94 -5.51 43.20
CA GLU A 320 -11.19 -4.64 44.34
C GLU A 320 -10.26 -3.41 44.31
N ASN A 321 -10.88 -2.24 44.39
CA ASN A 321 -10.28 -0.93 44.69
C ASN A 321 -9.50 -0.20 43.60
N MET A 322 -10.22 0.42 42.67
CA MET A 322 -9.86 1.77 42.20
C MET A 322 -11.10 2.63 41.98
N ILE A 323 -11.74 2.99 43.10
CA ILE A 323 -12.46 4.26 43.23
C ILE A 323 -11.87 4.95 44.47
N SER A 324 -10.97 5.89 44.25
CA SER A 324 -10.80 7.09 45.09
C SER A 324 -10.13 8.20 44.30
#